data_AF-A0A7L4PMG8-F1
#
_entry.id   AF-A0A7L4PMG8-F1
#
_cell.length_a   1.000
_cell.length_b   1.000
_cell.length_c   1.000
_cell.angle_alpha   90.00
_cell.angle_beta   90.00
_cell.angle_gamma   90.00
#
_symmetry.space_group_name_H-M   'P 1'
#
loop_
_entity.id
_entity.type
_entity.pdbx_description
1 polymer ?
#
loop_
_entity_poly.entity_id
_entity_poly.type
_entity_poly.pdbx_seq_one_letter_code
_entity_poly.pdbx_strand_id
1 'polypeptide(L)'
;MFVIVVEYIAWAIGLIGIIVIVYGSLVSSIKFLRIEKKRMNGLISLKDTDILRLTLGTYLLLGLEFLIAADIIRTILKPSLEEVAILGAIVAIRTVINYFLDIEIEEVQRHQTENANIKV
;
A
#
# COMPACT_ATOMS: atom_id res chain seq x y z
N MET A 1 -29.89 -16.19 6.95
CA MET A 1 -30.04 -15.15 5.91
C MET A 1 -29.11 -13.96 6.16
N PHE A 2 -29.15 -13.33 7.35
CA PHE A 2 -28.25 -12.21 7.70
C PHE A 2 -26.75 -12.53 7.54
N VAL A 3 -26.27 -13.64 8.11
CA VAL A 3 -24.85 -14.06 8.02
C VAL A 3 -24.38 -14.19 6.56
N ILE A 4 -25.22 -14.79 5.70
CA ILE A 4 -24.91 -14.99 4.28
C ILE A 4 -24.75 -13.65 3.56
N VAL A 5 -25.64 -12.69 3.83
CA VAL A 5 -25.57 -11.35 3.21
C VAL A 5 -24.29 -10.63 3.62
N VAL A 6 -23.95 -10.65 4.91
CA VAL A 6 -22.75 -9.99 5.43
C VAL A 6 -21.47 -10.68 4.90
N GLU A 7 -21.49 -12.00 4.72
CA GLU A 7 -20.39 -12.74 4.12
C GLU A 7 -20.16 -12.35 2.66
N TYR A 8 -21.22 -12.17 1.87
CA TYR A 8 -21.10 -11.63 0.50
C TYR A 8 -20.55 -10.20 0.47
N ILE A 9 -20.93 -9.35 1.44
CA ILE A 9 -20.38 -8.00 1.57
C ILE A 9 -18.88 -8.05 1.86
N ALA A 10 -18.45 -8.91 2.80
CA ALA A 10 -17.03 -9.10 3.10
C ALA A 10 -16.24 -9.55 1.86
N TRP A 11 -16.79 -10.50 1.09
CA TRP A 11 -16.19 -10.94 -0.17
C TRP A 11 -16.08 -9.82 -1.20
N ALA A 12 -17.13 -9.00 -1.37
CA ALA A 12 -17.13 -7.89 -2.30
C ALA A 12 -16.07 -6.83 -1.92
N ILE A 13 -15.99 -6.48 -0.64
CA ILE A 13 -14.99 -5.54 -0.11
C ILE A 13 -13.57 -6.10 -0.32
N GLY A 14 -13.36 -7.37 0.01
CA GLY A 14 -12.07 -8.03 -0.19
C GLY A 14 -11.66 -8.05 -1.67
N LEU A 15 -12.60 -8.32 -2.57
CA LEU A 15 -12.36 -8.31 -4.02
C LEU A 15 -11.94 -6.91 -4.50
N ILE A 16 -12.58 -5.84 -4.02
CA ILE A 16 -12.19 -4.47 -4.34
C ILE A 16 -10.75 -4.20 -3.89
N GLY A 17 -10.40 -4.59 -2.67
CA GLY A 17 -9.03 -4.45 -2.15
C GLY A 17 -8.00 -5.15 -3.02
N ILE A 18 -8.28 -6.39 -3.43
CA ILE A 18 -7.42 -7.17 -4.34
C ILE A 18 -7.27 -6.44 -5.68
N ILE A 19 -8.37 -5.95 -6.29
CA ILE A 19 -8.33 -5.24 -7.56
C ILE A 19 -7.45 -4.00 -7.48
N VAL A 20 -7.57 -3.22 -6.40
CA VAL A 20 -6.76 -2.01 -6.18
C VAL A 20 -5.26 -2.36 -6.09
N ILE A 21 -4.90 -3.39 -5.31
CA ILE A 21 -3.51 -3.85 -5.16
C ILE A 21 -2.95 -4.31 -6.50
N VAL A 22 -3.70 -5.16 -7.22
CA VAL A 22 -3.27 -5.71 -8.50
C VAL A 22 -3.09 -4.59 -9.52
N TYR A 23 -4.03 -3.65 -9.61
CA TYR A 23 -3.94 -2.52 -10.53
C TYR A 23 -2.74 -1.62 -10.23
N GLY A 24 -2.56 -1.22 -8.96
CA GLY A 24 -1.45 -0.38 -8.54
C GLY A 24 -0.09 -1.03 -8.75
N SER A 25 0.00 -2.32 -8.44
CA SER A 25 1.20 -3.13 -8.68
C SER A 25 1.53 -3.23 -10.17
N LEU A 26 0.52 -3.45 -11.03
CA LEU A 26 0.71 -3.54 -12.47
C LEU A 26 1.17 -2.21 -13.08
N VAL A 27 0.49 -1.11 -12.76
CA VAL A 27 0.84 0.24 -13.24
C VAL A 27 2.28 0.58 -12.87
N SER A 28 2.67 0.26 -11.64
CA SER A 28 3.99 0.57 -11.13
C SER A 28 5.07 -0.34 -11.70
N SER A 29 4.78 -1.63 -11.88
CA SER A 29 5.69 -2.57 -12.56
C SER A 29 6.01 -2.11 -13.99
N ILE A 30 5.01 -1.62 -14.73
CA ILE A 30 5.20 -1.06 -16.08
C ILE A 30 6.07 0.21 -16.03
N LYS A 31 5.81 1.11 -15.08
CA LYS A 31 6.62 2.34 -14.90
C LYS A 31 8.06 2.00 -14.54
N PHE A 32 8.27 1.04 -13.63
CA PHE A 32 9.59 0.56 -13.22
C PHE A 32 10.40 0.05 -14.42
N LEU A 33 9.81 -0.83 -15.23
CA LEU A 33 10.49 -1.36 -16.42
C LEU A 33 10.86 -0.27 -17.43
N ARG A 34 10.02 0.77 -17.59
CA ARG A 34 10.34 1.93 -18.45
C ARG A 34 11.50 2.76 -17.90
N ILE A 35 11.52 3.01 -16.60
CA ILE A 35 12.59 3.76 -15.92
C ILE A 35 13.90 2.97 -16.02
N GLU A 36 13.88 1.67 -15.72
CA GLU A 36 15.07 0.82 -15.79
C GLU A 36 15.63 0.72 -17.22
N LYS A 37 14.75 0.62 -18.22
CA LYS A 37 15.17 0.63 -19.63
C LYS A 37 15.76 1.99 -20.06
N LYS A 38 15.27 3.10 -19.52
CA LYS A 38 15.89 4.43 -19.73
C LYS A 38 17.18 4.60 -18.95
N ARG A 39 17.34 3.93 -17.80
CA ARG A 39 18.56 3.93 -16.98
C ARG A 39 19.74 3.32 -17.73
N MET A 40 19.50 2.29 -18.55
CA MET A 40 20.52 1.73 -19.46
C MET A 40 21.07 2.75 -20.47
N ASN A 41 20.35 3.84 -20.76
CA ASN A 41 20.80 4.91 -21.66
C ASN A 41 21.50 6.09 -20.94
N GLY A 42 21.78 5.97 -19.63
CA GLY A 42 22.69 6.88 -18.91
C GLY A 42 22.13 8.25 -18.48
N LEU A 43 20.80 8.43 -18.47
CA LEU A 43 20.16 9.75 -18.25
C LEU A 43 19.21 9.82 -17.04
N ILE A 44 19.52 9.19 -15.89
CA ILE A 44 18.57 9.22 -14.75
C ILE A 44 19.17 9.71 -13.44
N SER A 45 18.47 10.70 -12.88
CA SER A 45 18.59 11.30 -11.55
C SER A 45 17.75 10.52 -10.54
N LEU A 46 18.21 10.44 -9.28
CA LEU A 46 17.66 9.63 -8.18
C LEU A 46 16.16 9.86 -7.86
N LYS A 47 15.53 10.91 -8.41
CA LYS A 47 14.12 11.29 -8.11
C LYS A 47 13.04 10.36 -8.69
N ASP A 48 13.32 9.67 -9.80
CA ASP A 48 12.27 8.89 -10.49
C ASP A 48 11.88 7.59 -9.74
N THR A 49 12.80 7.04 -8.95
CA THR A 49 12.56 5.85 -8.12
C THR A 49 11.69 6.14 -6.90
N ASP A 50 11.79 7.33 -6.32
CA ASP A 50 11.02 7.72 -5.13
C ASP A 50 9.54 7.90 -5.46
N ILE A 51 9.23 8.53 -6.60
CA ILE A 51 7.86 8.73 -7.08
C ILE A 51 7.18 7.38 -7.36
N LEU A 52 7.94 6.40 -7.87
CA LEU A 52 7.45 5.05 -8.09
C LEU A 52 7.10 4.35 -6.77
N ARG A 53 7.98 4.42 -5.76
CA ARG A 53 7.73 3.86 -4.42
C ARG A 53 6.51 4.49 -3.77
N LEU A 54 6.37 5.81 -3.86
CA LEU A 54 5.22 6.54 -3.33
C LEU A 54 3.92 6.07 -4.01
N THR A 55 3.92 6.00 -5.35
CA THR A 55 2.75 5.55 -6.13
C THR A 55 2.36 4.11 -5.75
N LEU A 56 3.33 3.20 -5.66
CA LEU A 56 3.11 1.83 -5.21
C LEU A 56 2.53 1.78 -3.80
N GLY A 57 3.15 2.50 -2.87
CA GLY A 57 2.75 2.57 -1.48
C GLY A 57 1.29 3.01 -1.33
N THR A 58 0.87 4.04 -2.08
CA THR A 58 -0.53 4.53 -2.03
C THR A 58 -1.54 3.46 -2.43
N TYR A 59 -1.33 2.74 -3.54
CA TYR A 59 -2.27 1.70 -3.98
C TYR A 59 -2.26 0.49 -3.06
N LEU A 60 -1.08 0.09 -2.57
CA LEU A 60 -0.95 -1.01 -1.62
C LEU A 60 -1.69 -0.68 -0.33
N LEU A 61 -1.46 0.52 0.24
CA LEU A 61 -2.10 0.99 1.45
C LEU A 61 -3.63 0.98 1.33
N LEU A 62 -4.16 1.58 0.26
CA LEU A 62 -5.60 1.66 0.01
C LEU A 62 -6.23 0.27 -0.10
N GLY A 63 -5.64 -0.62 -0.91
CA GLY A 63 -6.20 -1.96 -1.07
C GLY A 63 -6.12 -2.77 0.22
N LEU A 64 -5.11 -2.53 1.05
CA LEU A 64 -5.01 -3.10 2.38
C LEU A 64 -6.18 -2.64 3.27
N GLU A 65 -6.56 -1.36 3.28
CA GLU A 65 -7.71 -0.86 4.06
C GLU A 65 -9.00 -1.63 3.76
N PHE A 66 -9.27 -1.90 2.48
CA PHE A 66 -10.38 -2.75 2.08
C PHE A 66 -10.23 -4.19 2.58
N LEU A 67 -9.04 -4.79 2.47
CA LEU A 67 -8.81 -6.16 2.95
C LEU A 67 -9.04 -6.29 4.46
N ILE A 68 -8.54 -5.34 5.26
CA ILE A 68 -8.80 -5.34 6.71
C ILE A 68 -10.29 -5.18 6.99
N ALA A 69 -11.00 -4.30 6.27
CA ALA A 69 -12.45 -4.16 6.46
C ALA A 69 -13.18 -5.49 6.18
N ALA A 70 -12.81 -6.20 5.11
CA ALA A 70 -13.37 -7.52 4.80
C ALA A 70 -13.11 -8.54 5.92
N ASP A 71 -11.89 -8.57 6.47
CA ASP A 71 -11.50 -9.53 7.50
C ASP A 71 -12.09 -9.21 8.88
N ILE A 72 -12.24 -7.92 9.23
CA ILE A 72 -13.01 -7.47 10.40
C ILE A 72 -14.45 -7.98 10.32
N ILE A 73 -15.09 -7.81 9.16
CA ILE A 73 -16.49 -8.25 8.97
C ILE A 73 -16.61 -9.77 9.14
N ARG A 74 -15.67 -10.56 8.59
CA ARG A 74 -15.65 -12.03 8.77
C ARG A 74 -15.47 -12.43 10.23
N THR A 75 -14.55 -11.78 10.93
CA THR A 75 -14.25 -12.06 12.34
C THR A 75 -15.45 -11.77 13.25
N ILE A 76 -16.25 -10.72 12.94
CA ILE A 76 -17.50 -10.43 13.67
C ILE A 76 -18.55 -11.53 13.45
N LEU A 77 -18.60 -12.14 12.26
CA LEU A 77 -19.58 -13.20 11.95
C LEU A 77 -19.24 -14.54 12.59
N LYS A 78 -17.95 -14.88 12.69
CA LYS A 78 -17.47 -16.12 13.30
C LYS A 78 -16.26 -15.83 14.19
N PRO A 79 -16.47 -15.28 15.39
CA PRO A 79 -15.37 -14.92 16.27
C PRO A 79 -14.66 -16.19 16.75
N SER A 80 -13.55 -16.54 16.11
CA SER A 80 -12.58 -17.52 16.62
C SER A 80 -11.37 -16.77 17.17
N LEU A 81 -10.81 -17.25 18.29
CA LEU A 81 -9.62 -16.62 18.89
C LEU A 81 -8.43 -16.60 17.90
N GLU A 82 -8.36 -17.59 17.02
CA GLU A 82 -7.36 -17.68 15.96
C GLU A 82 -7.55 -16.59 14.89
N GLU A 83 -8.77 -16.40 14.38
CA GLU A 83 -9.07 -15.35 13.39
C GLU A 83 -8.82 -13.95 13.95
N VAL A 84 -9.24 -13.71 15.20
CA VAL A 84 -8.97 -12.43 15.90
C VAL A 84 -7.47 -12.19 16.06
N ALA A 85 -6.69 -13.22 16.42
CA ALA A 85 -5.25 -13.11 16.58
C ALA A 85 -4.53 -12.83 15.25
N ILE A 86 -4.92 -13.50 14.16
CA ILE A 86 -4.38 -13.27 12.82
C ILE A 86 -4.68 -11.82 12.37
N LEU A 87 -5.92 -11.37 12.55
CA LEU A 87 -6.31 -10.01 12.21
C LEU A 87 -5.51 -8.97 13.02
N GLY A 88 -5.36 -9.18 14.33
CA GLY A 88 -4.55 -8.33 15.19
C GLY A 88 -3.09 -8.25 14.75
N ALA A 89 -2.50 -9.39 14.34
CA ALA A 89 -1.14 -9.43 13.82
C ALA A 89 -0.99 -8.67 12.49
N ILE A 90 -1.95 -8.82 11.56
CA ILE A 90 -1.95 -8.09 10.28
C ILE A 90 -2.03 -6.57 10.52
N VAL A 91 -2.92 -6.13 11.42
CA VAL A 91 -3.05 -4.71 11.79
C VAL A 91 -1.74 -4.20 12.38
N ALA A 92 -1.13 -4.92 13.31
CA ALA A 92 0.14 -4.52 13.94
C ALA A 92 1.28 -4.40 12.91
N ILE A 93 1.44 -5.39 12.03
CA ILE A 93 2.46 -5.35 10.96
C ILE A 93 2.23 -4.14 10.06
N ARG A 94 0.99 -3.85 9.67
CA ARG A 94 0.68 -2.68 8.85
C ARG A 94 1.09 -1.39 9.56
N THR A 95 0.71 -1.22 10.83
CA THR A 95 1.05 -0.01 11.59
C THR A 95 2.56 0.20 11.62
N VAL A 96 3.32 -0.87 11.86
CA VAL A 96 4.79 -0.81 11.85
C VAL A 96 5.31 -0.41 10.47
N ILE A 97 4.91 -1.09 9.39
CA ILE A 97 5.39 -0.79 8.04
C ILE A 97 5.05 0.64 7.60
N ASN A 98 3.79 1.06 7.79
CA ASN A 98 3.36 2.41 7.42
C ASN A 98 4.13 3.47 8.21
N TYR A 99 4.32 3.26 9.51
CA TYR A 99 5.08 4.19 10.35
C TYR A 99 6.51 4.38 9.85
N PHE A 100 7.21 3.29 9.50
CA PHE A 100 8.56 3.39 8.93
C PHE A 100 8.58 4.07 7.56
N LEU A 101 7.57 3.79 6.71
CA LEU A 101 7.49 4.38 5.38
C LEU A 101 7.21 5.89 5.46
N ASP A 102 6.35 6.34 6.38
CA ASP A 102 6.06 7.76 6.60
C ASP A 102 7.32 8.52 7.02
N ILE A 103 8.16 7.92 7.88
CA ILE A 103 9.45 8.49 8.27
C ILE A 103 10.39 8.63 7.06
N GLU A 104 10.54 7.58 6.25
CA GLU A 104 11.41 7.60 5.07
C GLU A 104 10.96 8.66 4.06
N ILE A 105 9.64 8.80 3.85
CA ILE A 105 9.07 9.83 2.97
C ILE A 105 9.34 11.23 3.52
N GLU A 106 9.16 11.46 4.82
CA GLU A 106 9.38 12.77 5.44
C GLU A 106 10.86 13.18 5.39
N GLU A 107 11.78 12.22 5.54
CA GLU A 107 13.22 12.43 5.39
C GLU A 107 13.59 12.81 3.95
N VAL A 108 13.07 12.10 2.96
CA VAL A 108 13.27 12.44 1.54
C VAL A 108 12.72 13.83 1.21
N GLN A 109 11.55 14.21 1.76
CA GLN A 109 10.97 15.54 1.57
C GLN A 109 11.83 16.65 2.19
N ARG A 110 12.31 16.47 3.43
CA ARG A 110 13.19 17.44 4.11
C ARG A 110 14.46 17.73 3.29
N HIS A 111 15.10 16.69 2.76
CA HIS A 111 16.29 16.86 1.92
C HIS A 111 16.02 17.56 0.57
N GLN A 112 14.78 17.51 0.05
CA GLN A 112 14.41 18.29 -1.13
C GLN A 112 14.19 19.77 -0.80
N THR A 113 13.66 20.10 0.39
CA THR A 113 13.44 21.49 0.81
C THR A 113 14.77 22.22 1.11
N GLU A 114 15.74 21.56 1.74
CA GLU A 114 17.08 22.13 1.96
C GLU A 114 17.82 22.41 0.65
N ASN A 115 17.78 21.49 -0.31
CA ASN A 115 18.43 21.66 -1.60
C ASN A 115 17.77 22.74 -2.48
N ALA A 116 16.47 23.04 -2.27
CA ALA A 116 15.79 24.14 -2.94
C ALA A 116 16.16 25.50 -2.36
N ASN A 117 16.44 25.57 -1.04
CA ASN A 117 16.76 26.82 -0.34
C ASN A 117 18.21 27.28 -0.53
N ILE A 118 19.14 26.37 -0.87
CA ILE A 118 20.55 26.71 -1.19
C ILE A 118 20.71 27.29 -2.60
N LYS A 119 19.68 27.17 -3.47
CA LYS A 119 19.68 27.72 -4.84
C LYS A 119 19.03 29.10 -4.99
N VAL A 120 18.54 29.70 -3.90
CA VAL A 120 17.94 31.05 -3.87
C VAL A 120 18.96 32.07 -3.37
#